data_AF-A0A535M436-F1
#
_entry.id   AF-A0A535M436-F1
#
_cell.length_a   1.000
_cell.length_b   1.000
_cell.length_c   1.000
_cell.angle_alpha   90.00
_cell.angle_beta   90.00
_cell.angle_gamma   90.00
#
_symmetry.space_group_name_H-M   'P 1'
#
loop_
_entity.id
_entity.type
_entity.pdbx_description
1 polymer ?
#
loop_
_entity_poly.entity_id
_entity_poly.type
_entity_poly.pdbx_seq_one_letter_code
_entity_poly.pdbx_strand_id
1 'polypeptide(L)'
;MDPLHLLVRWAHVAGMAAILGGALLLWWLAARRPPLDDRLTTRVAERYEWIFWAAIGLQVMTGVGNLGAFGNALPPPESAWGTKLTIKLVAVLALALFSVPRTLIVAAGSEADTTPHLSLPLLYGSTTVIVIGILGLAVWLAHG
;
A
#
# COMPACT_ATOMS: atom_id res chain seq x y z
N MET A 1 -5.18 -1.86 -28.34
CA MET A 1 -4.69 -1.65 -26.96
C MET A 1 -3.34 -2.31 -26.87
N ASP A 2 -2.27 -1.56 -26.61
CA ASP A 2 -0.93 -2.16 -26.53
C ASP A 2 -0.81 -3.14 -25.35
N PRO A 3 -0.16 -4.30 -25.53
CA PRO A 3 0.01 -5.30 -24.47
C PRO A 3 0.79 -4.76 -23.26
N LEU A 4 1.71 -3.81 -23.49
CA LEU A 4 2.46 -3.14 -22.44
C LEU A 4 1.57 -2.27 -21.55
N HIS A 5 0.60 -1.55 -22.14
CA HIS A 5 -0.34 -0.73 -21.38
C HIS A 5 -1.25 -1.61 -20.49
N LEU A 6 -1.65 -2.78 -20.99
CA LEU A 6 -2.39 -3.76 -20.17
C LEU A 6 -1.52 -4.30 -19.03
N LEU A 7 -0.26 -4.63 -19.29
CA LEU A 7 0.68 -5.10 -18.27
C LEU A 7 0.85 -4.08 -17.14
N VAL A 8 1.04 -2.80 -17.46
CA VAL A 8 1.16 -1.72 -16.47
C VAL A 8 -0.10 -1.61 -15.61
N ARG A 9 -1.29 -1.70 -16.23
CA ARG A 9 -2.57 -1.67 -15.49
C ARG A 9 -2.71 -2.87 -14.56
N TRP A 10 -2.39 -4.07 -15.04
CA TRP A 10 -2.42 -5.28 -14.23
C TRP A 10 -1.43 -5.23 -13.08
N ALA A 11 -0.21 -4.76 -13.34
CA ALA A 11 0.81 -4.56 -12.32
C ALA A 11 0.34 -3.57 -11.25
N HIS A 12 -0.29 -2.46 -11.67
CA HIS A 12 -0.86 -1.49 -10.75
C HIS A 12 -1.96 -2.09 -9.87
N VAL A 13 -2.89 -2.84 -10.47
CA VAL A 13 -3.97 -3.50 -9.72
C VAL A 13 -3.42 -4.58 -8.78
N ALA A 14 -2.45 -5.36 -9.23
CA ALA A 14 -1.80 -6.39 -8.42
C ALA A 14 -1.05 -5.80 -7.22
N GLY A 15 -0.33 -4.68 -7.41
CA GLY A 15 0.30 -3.94 -6.32
C GLY A 15 -0.72 -3.46 -5.30
N MET A 16 -1.85 -2.91 -5.75
CA MET A 16 -2.91 -2.45 -4.86
C MET A 16 -3.59 -3.60 -4.10
N ALA A 17 -3.83 -4.72 -4.78
CA ALA A 17 -4.36 -5.92 -4.17
C ALA A 17 -3.41 -6.51 -3.11
N ALA A 18 -2.10 -6.48 -3.36
CA ALA A 18 -1.11 -6.94 -2.39
C ALA A 18 -1.09 -6.05 -1.14
N ILE A 19 -1.11 -4.72 -1.31
CA ILE A 19 -1.14 -3.74 -0.20
C ILE A 19 -2.40 -3.91 0.65
N LEU A 20 -3.59 -3.87 0.04
CA LEU A 20 -4.84 -3.95 0.78
C LEU A 20 -5.07 -5.37 1.33
N GLY A 21 -4.90 -6.38 0.49
CA GLY A 21 -5.19 -7.77 0.83
C GLY A 21 -4.27 -8.29 1.93
N GLY A 22 -2.97 -7.97 1.88
CA GLY A 22 -2.03 -8.40 2.91
C GLY A 22 -2.24 -7.68 4.25
N ALA A 23 -2.54 -6.38 4.24
CA ALA A 23 -2.91 -5.64 5.46
C ALA A 23 -4.19 -6.23 6.10
N LEU A 24 -5.22 -6.50 5.29
CA LEU A 24 -6.47 -7.07 5.75
C LEU A 24 -6.27 -8.49 6.30
N LEU A 25 -5.48 -9.31 5.62
CA LEU A 25 -5.15 -10.67 6.04
C LEU A 25 -4.44 -10.66 7.41
N LEU A 26 -3.43 -9.82 7.58
CA LEU A 26 -2.68 -9.72 8.84
C LEU A 26 -3.52 -9.14 9.98
N TRP A 27 -4.34 -8.13 9.70
CA TRP A 27 -5.32 -7.65 10.66
C TRP A 27 -6.24 -8.78 11.13
N TRP A 28 -6.80 -9.56 10.19
CA TRP A 28 -7.69 -10.66 10.50
C TRP A 28 -7.00 -11.80 11.25
N LEU A 29 -5.78 -12.18 10.86
CA LEU A 29 -4.97 -13.19 11.55
C LEU A 29 -4.70 -12.76 13.00
N ALA A 30 -4.31 -11.50 13.22
CA ALA A 30 -3.97 -10.98 14.54
C ALA A 30 -5.21 -10.69 15.41
N ALA A 31 -6.36 -10.35 14.82
CA ALA A 31 -7.59 -10.04 15.55
C ALA A 31 -8.45 -11.28 15.88
N ARG A 32 -8.12 -12.44 15.33
CA ARG A 32 -8.87 -13.69 15.50
C ARG A 32 -8.90 -14.17 16.96
N ARG A 33 -9.99 -14.86 17.32
CA ARG A 33 -10.14 -15.57 18.60
C ARG A 33 -10.71 -16.98 18.34
N PRO A 34 -10.02 -18.07 18.75
CA PRO A 34 -8.72 -18.10 19.41
C PRO A 34 -7.59 -17.59 18.49
N PRO A 35 -6.49 -17.05 19.06
CA PRO A 35 -5.34 -16.60 18.28
C PRO A 35 -4.68 -17.76 17.53
N LEU A 36 -4.12 -17.46 16.36
CA LEU A 36 -3.22 -18.37 15.64
C LEU A 36 -1.83 -18.38 16.30
N ASP A 37 -0.98 -19.32 15.89
CA ASP A 37 0.42 -19.35 16.33
C ASP A 37 1.09 -17.99 16.08
N ASP A 38 1.58 -17.37 17.14
CA ASP A 38 2.20 -16.05 17.10
C ASP A 38 3.44 -16.06 16.21
N ARG A 39 4.22 -17.15 16.24
CA ARG A 39 5.42 -17.28 15.37
C ARG A 39 5.05 -17.31 13.90
N LEU A 40 3.95 -17.99 13.56
CA LEU A 40 3.45 -18.00 12.18
C LEU A 40 3.01 -16.59 11.78
N THR A 41 2.26 -15.90 12.63
CA THR A 41 1.75 -14.55 12.36
C THR A 41 2.88 -13.55 12.15
N THR A 42 3.94 -13.62 12.95
CA THR A 42 5.15 -12.77 12.82
C THR A 42 5.90 -13.03 11.52
N ARG A 43 6.12 -14.30 11.14
CA ARG A 43 6.76 -14.64 9.86
C ARG A 43 5.96 -14.14 8.65
N VAL A 44 4.64 -14.24 8.72
CA VAL A 44 3.75 -13.71 7.67
C VAL A 44 3.85 -12.18 7.62
N ALA A 45 3.90 -11.51 8.78
CA ALA A 45 4.08 -10.06 8.89
C ALA A 45 5.39 -9.60 8.25
N GLU A 46 6.52 -10.23 8.58
CA GLU A 46 7.83 -9.94 7.98
C GLU A 46 7.81 -10.08 6.46
N ARG A 47 7.26 -11.20 5.96
CA ARG A 47 7.21 -11.43 4.51
C ARG A 47 6.31 -10.41 3.82
N TYR A 48 5.21 -10.04 4.48
CA TYR A 48 4.32 -9.00 4.00
C TYR A 48 5.01 -7.64 3.94
N GLU A 49 5.83 -7.24 4.90
CA GLU A 49 6.54 -5.95 4.85
C GLU A 49 7.41 -5.84 3.58
N TRP A 50 8.12 -6.90 3.21
CA TRP A 50 8.88 -6.96 1.95
C TRP A 50 7.98 -6.77 0.72
N ILE A 51 6.86 -7.49 0.68
CA ILE A 51 5.89 -7.40 -0.43
C ILE A 51 5.26 -6.01 -0.48
N PHE A 52 4.94 -5.43 0.67
CA PHE A 52 4.37 -4.10 0.81
C PHE A 52 5.28 -3.04 0.21
N TRP A 53 6.57 -3.03 0.57
CA TRP A 53 7.53 -2.07 0.02
C TRP A 53 7.77 -2.26 -1.48
N ALA A 54 7.83 -3.51 -1.95
CA ALA A 54 7.88 -3.81 -3.38
C ALA A 54 6.64 -3.29 -4.12
N ALA A 55 5.45 -3.47 -3.54
CA ALA A 55 4.19 -3.00 -4.11
C ALA A 55 4.08 -1.47 -4.11
N ILE A 56 4.55 -0.77 -3.07
CA ILE A 56 4.65 0.69 -3.04
C ILE A 56 5.56 1.18 -4.18
N GLY A 57 6.74 0.58 -4.35
CA GLY A 57 7.63 0.89 -5.46
C GLY A 57 6.96 0.68 -6.82
N LEU A 58 6.21 -0.41 -6.97
CA LEU A 58 5.43 -0.68 -8.18
C LEU A 58 4.33 0.37 -8.42
N GLN A 59 3.65 0.87 -7.39
CA GLN A 59 2.66 1.94 -7.54
C GLN A 59 3.28 3.26 -7.96
N VAL A 60 4.45 3.59 -7.42
CA VAL A 60 5.20 4.77 -7.86
C VAL A 60 5.63 4.61 -9.32
N MET A 61 6.22 3.47 -9.69
CA MET A 61 6.67 3.21 -11.07
C MET A 61 5.53 3.19 -12.08
N THR A 62 4.40 2.55 -11.76
CA THR A 62 3.24 2.50 -12.65
C THR A 62 2.49 3.85 -12.70
N GLY A 63 2.46 4.59 -11.59
CA GLY A 63 1.89 5.94 -11.52
C GLY A 63 2.71 6.95 -12.32
N VAL A 64 4.02 7.00 -12.09
CA VAL A 64 4.97 7.92 -12.78
C VAL A 64 5.24 7.47 -14.22
N GLY A 65 5.33 6.16 -14.48
CA GLY A 65 5.51 5.61 -15.82
C GLY A 65 4.34 5.94 -16.75
N ASN A 66 3.11 6.01 -16.21
CA ASN A 66 1.97 6.55 -16.95
C ASN A 66 2.16 8.02 -17.33
N LEU A 67 2.88 8.82 -16.54
CA LEU A 67 3.21 10.23 -16.87
C LEU A 67 4.24 10.30 -18.00
N GLY A 68 5.27 9.45 -17.93
CA GLY A 68 6.32 9.36 -18.95
C GLY A 68 5.78 8.98 -20.33
N ALA A 69 4.70 8.19 -20.38
CA ALA A 69 4.01 7.83 -21.62
C ALA A 69 3.30 9.02 -22.30
N PHE A 70 2.93 10.06 -21.54
CA PHE A 70 2.29 11.27 -22.09
C PHE A 70 3.30 12.31 -22.60
N GLY A 71 4.59 12.19 -22.28
CA GLY A 71 5.65 13.06 -22.80
C GLY A 71 5.35 14.56 -22.65
N ASN A 72 5.58 15.34 -23.72
CA ASN A 72 5.31 16.79 -23.75
C ASN A 72 3.82 17.15 -23.87
N ALA A 73 2.90 16.18 -23.95
CA ALA A 73 1.46 16.41 -24.07
C ALA A 73 0.76 16.48 -22.70
N LEU A 74 1.52 16.58 -21.61
CA LEU A 74 0.98 16.69 -20.26
C LEU A 74 0.31 18.07 -20.05
N PRO A 75 -0.95 18.10 -19.54
CA PRO A 75 -1.55 19.35 -19.09
C PRO A 75 -0.66 20.05 -18.05
N PRO A 76 -0.69 21.40 -17.97
CA PRO A 76 0.08 22.15 -16.99
C PRO A 76 -0.16 21.66 -15.55
N PRO A 77 0.82 21.75 -14.63
CA PRO A 77 0.67 21.31 -13.24
C PRO A 77 -0.49 21.97 -12.51
N GLU A 78 -0.75 23.25 -12.81
CA GLU A 78 -1.89 24.04 -12.29
C GLU A 78 -3.25 23.61 -12.85
N SER A 79 -3.31 22.68 -13.79
CA SER A 79 -4.57 22.13 -14.30
C SER A 79 -5.23 21.19 -13.28
N ALA A 80 -6.55 20.96 -13.44
CA ALA A 80 -7.28 19.98 -12.63
C ALA A 80 -6.66 18.57 -12.68
N TRP A 81 -6.02 18.21 -13.79
CA TRP A 81 -5.29 16.94 -13.93
C TRP A 81 -4.04 16.91 -13.04
N GLY A 82 -3.26 17.99 -13.02
CA GLY A 82 -2.04 18.11 -12.20
C GLY A 82 -2.35 18.11 -10.70
N THR A 83 -3.44 18.74 -10.29
CA THR A 83 -3.94 18.67 -8.91
C THR A 83 -4.32 17.23 -8.52
N LYS A 84 -5.10 16.52 -9.35
CA LYS A 84 -5.49 15.12 -9.09
C LYS A 84 -4.27 14.20 -8.96
N LEU A 85 -3.27 14.41 -9.80
CA LEU A 85 -2.02 13.67 -9.75
C LEU A 85 -1.24 13.95 -8.46
N THR A 86 -1.08 15.23 -8.11
CA THR A 86 -0.37 15.65 -6.88
C THR A 86 -1.02 15.02 -5.65
N ILE A 87 -2.35 15.03 -5.58
CA ILE A 87 -3.09 14.39 -4.48
C ILE A 87 -2.77 12.88 -4.40
N LYS A 88 -2.75 12.17 -5.52
CA LYS A 88 -2.41 10.74 -5.55
C LYS A 88 -0.98 10.48 -5.07
N LEU A 89 -0.01 11.26 -5.52
CA LEU A 89 1.39 11.11 -5.12
C LEU A 89 1.58 11.42 -3.63
N VAL A 90 0.96 12.48 -3.13
CA VAL A 90 0.96 12.82 -1.69
C VAL A 90 0.31 11.71 -0.87
N ALA A 91 -0.80 11.12 -1.33
CA ALA A 91 -1.46 10.02 -0.64
C ALA A 91 -0.56 8.77 -0.55
N VAL A 92 0.13 8.40 -1.63
CA VAL A 92 1.09 7.28 -1.64
C VAL A 92 2.27 7.58 -0.72
N LEU A 93 2.82 8.80 -0.75
CA LEU A 93 3.90 9.21 0.13
C LEU A 93 3.49 9.18 1.60
N ALA A 94 2.32 9.70 1.93
CA ALA A 94 1.78 9.67 3.29
C ALA A 94 1.58 8.23 3.78
N LEU A 95 1.06 7.34 2.93
CA LEU A 95 0.93 5.91 3.25
C LEU A 95 2.30 5.26 3.51
N ALA A 96 3.31 5.58 2.68
CA ALA A 96 4.66 5.07 2.86
C ALA A 96 5.27 5.55 4.19
N LEU A 97 5.20 6.84 4.49
CA LEU A 97 5.70 7.42 5.75
C LEU A 97 4.98 6.84 6.97
N PHE A 98 3.66 6.70 6.90
CA PHE A 98 2.86 6.07 7.96
C PHE A 98 3.23 4.60 8.17
N SER A 99 3.69 3.91 7.13
CA SER A 99 4.06 2.49 7.20
C SER A 99 5.47 2.25 7.76
N VAL A 100 6.34 3.27 7.80
CA VAL A 100 7.71 3.13 8.34
C VAL A 100 7.72 2.67 9.80
N PRO A 101 6.99 3.31 10.75
CA PRO A 101 6.95 2.84 12.13
C PRO A 101 6.48 1.39 12.25
N ARG A 102 5.47 0.99 11.44
CA ARG A 102 4.97 -0.39 11.41
C ARG A 102 6.09 -1.36 11.02
N THR A 103 6.80 -1.09 9.92
CA THR A 103 7.91 -1.93 9.47
C THR A 103 9.02 -2.03 10.52
N LEU A 104 9.37 -0.93 11.19
CA LEU A 104 10.39 -0.92 12.24
C LEU A 104 9.97 -1.76 13.46
N ILE A 105 8.70 -1.67 13.88
CA ILE A 105 8.17 -2.48 14.98
C ILE A 105 8.22 -3.98 14.65
N VAL A 106 7.84 -4.35 13.42
CA VAL A 106 7.89 -5.75 12.95
C VAL A 106 9.33 -6.26 12.90
N ALA A 107 10.27 -5.45 12.38
CA ALA A 107 11.68 -5.81 12.32
C ALA A 107 12.29 -5.98 13.72
N ALA A 108 12.02 -5.05 14.65
CA ALA A 108 12.50 -5.14 16.02
C ALA A 108 11.91 -6.34 16.80
N GLY A 109 10.61 -6.62 16.60
CA GLY A 109 9.95 -7.77 17.22
C GLY A 109 10.47 -9.11 16.71
N SER A 110 10.87 -9.18 15.44
CA SER A 110 11.53 -10.35 14.84
C SER A 110 12.88 -10.64 15.48
N GLU A 111 13.73 -9.63 15.64
CA GLU A 111 15.06 -9.79 16.26
C GLU A 111 14.98 -10.16 17.74
N ALA A 112 13.99 -9.65 18.46
CA ALA A 112 13.82 -9.88 19.89
C ALA A 112 13.06 -11.18 20.25
N ASP A 113 12.54 -11.94 19.26
CA ASP A 113 11.56 -13.04 19.45
C ASP A 113 10.40 -12.65 20.39
N THR A 114 10.07 -11.36 20.43
CA THR A 114 9.11 -10.75 21.36
C THR A 114 8.13 -9.91 20.56
N THR A 115 6.96 -10.45 20.26
CA THR A 115 5.89 -9.69 19.60
C THR A 115 4.87 -9.14 20.59
N PRO A 116 4.64 -7.81 20.64
CA PRO A 116 3.52 -7.27 21.37
C PRO A 116 2.21 -7.60 20.64
N HIS A 117 1.49 -8.63 21.09
CA HIS A 117 0.25 -9.14 20.47
C HIS A 117 -0.86 -8.07 20.34
N LEU A 118 -0.86 -7.04 21.20
CA LEU A 118 -1.85 -5.95 21.18
C LEU A 118 -1.60 -4.90 20.08
N SER A 119 -0.40 -4.84 19.51
CA SER A 119 -0.03 -3.80 18.54
C SER A 119 -0.33 -4.19 17.08
N LEU A 120 -0.19 -5.47 16.72
CA LEU A 120 -0.34 -5.93 15.32
C LEU A 120 -1.75 -5.72 14.74
N PRO A 121 -2.85 -6.06 15.46
CA PRO A 121 -4.19 -5.79 14.95
C PRO A 121 -4.42 -4.29 14.71
N LEU A 122 -3.92 -3.43 15.59
CA LEU A 122 -4.08 -1.98 15.46
C LEU A 122 -3.29 -1.43 14.27
N LEU A 123 -2.03 -1.88 14.10
CA LEU A 123 -1.15 -1.44 13.02
C LEU A 123 -1.65 -1.87 11.63
N TYR A 124 -2.05 -3.13 11.48
CA TYR A 124 -2.57 -3.62 10.20
C TYR A 124 -4.02 -3.20 9.96
N GLY A 125 -4.82 -3.05 11.01
CA GLY A 125 -6.17 -2.50 10.93
C GLY A 125 -6.17 -1.03 10.49
N SER A 126 -5.32 -0.20 11.10
CA SER A 126 -5.16 1.21 10.69
C SER A 126 -4.64 1.33 9.25
N THR A 127 -3.65 0.52 8.86
CA THR A 127 -3.20 0.44 7.46
C THR A 127 -4.36 0.13 6.52
N THR A 128 -5.18 -0.86 6.85
CA THR A 128 -6.35 -1.26 6.05
C THR A 128 -7.32 -0.11 5.87
N VAL A 129 -7.68 0.58 6.97
CA VAL A 129 -8.60 1.73 6.94
C VAL A 129 -8.02 2.87 6.09
N ILE A 130 -6.74 3.18 6.25
CA ILE A 130 -6.07 4.23 5.46
C ILE A 130 -6.08 3.87 3.97
N VAL A 131 -5.73 2.63 3.61
CA VAL A 131 -5.71 2.17 2.21
C VAL A 131 -7.11 2.21 1.59
N ILE A 132 -8.15 1.82 2.34
CA ILE A 132 -9.55 1.96 1.91
C ILE A 132 -9.91 3.43 1.70
N GLY A 133 -9.51 4.32 2.61
CA GLY A 133 -9.69 5.76 2.48
C GLY A 133 -9.02 6.32 1.23
N ILE A 134 -7.78 5.92 0.95
CA ILE A 134 -7.04 6.30 -0.26
C ILE A 134 -7.74 5.79 -1.53
N LEU A 135 -8.26 4.57 -1.51
CA LEU A 135 -9.05 4.02 -2.62
C LEU A 135 -10.33 4.83 -2.85
N GLY A 136 -11.08 5.14 -1.79
CA GLY A 136 -12.27 5.97 -1.86
C GLY A 136 -11.97 7.36 -2.43
N LEU A 137 -10.90 7.99 -1.96
CA LEU A 137 -10.41 9.27 -2.48
C LEU A 137 -10.05 9.15 -3.97
N ALA A 138 -9.33 8.10 -4.36
CA ALA A 138 -8.94 7.88 -5.75
C ALA A 138 -10.15 7.66 -6.68
N VAL A 139 -11.16 6.92 -6.23
CA VAL A 139 -12.42 6.70 -6.96
C VAL A 139 -13.19 8.01 -7.09
N TRP A 140 -13.30 8.78 -6.01
CA TRP A 140 -13.95 10.09 -6.04
C TRP A 140 -13.27 11.03 -7.03
N LEU A 141 -11.94 11.17 -6.96
CA LEU A 141 -11.17 11.99 -7.91
C LEU A 141 -11.32 11.54 -9.38
N ALA A 142 -11.56 10.25 -9.61
CA ALA A 142 -11.75 9.69 -10.95
C ALA A 142 -13.13 10.03 -11.55
N HIS A 143 -14.17 10.11 -10.72
CA HIS A 143 -15.55 10.33 -11.19
C HIS A 143 -16.05 11.77 -11.03
N GLY A 144 -15.39 12.58 -10.18
CA GLY A 144 -15.78 13.96 -9.88
C GLY A 144 -16.83 14.02 -8.79
#